data_AF-B6WPN7-F1
#
_entry.id   AF-B6WPN7-F1
#
_cell.length_a   1.000
_cell.length_b   1.000
_cell.length_c   1.000
_cell.angle_alpha   90.00
_cell.angle_beta   90.00
_cell.angle_gamma   90.00
#
_symmetry.space_group_name_H-M   'P 1'
#
loop_
_entity.id
_entity.type
_entity.pdbx_description
1 polymer ?
#
loop_
_entity_poly.entity_id
_entity_poly.type
_entity_poly.pdbx_seq_one_letter_code
_entity_poly.pdbx_strand_id
1 'polypeptide(L)'
;MLGAIIGDMVGSPYEFHPWQGAAEAFPLFSPRSRFTDDTVMTVAVARGLMQAYGQEQACREAFIDAMHEYGRAYSRAGYGQRFFRWIVTGSRTPYNSFGNGSAMRVSPVGWACDSLEETERYAALSASVTHDHPEGIKGACATAAAIFLARDGAGRDSIRDYISFRYGYDLSRSLAEIRPAYRHKESCQESVPEAIIAFLESRSFEEAVRNAVWLGGDSDTQAAIAGSIAEAFYGGVPQPMRDAALALLDDRLRGDVTAWYAWLAVHRGLPLDRKAVPVQEQEISVSATGRDIMETMPKAGMMGLWETTVEEGMLAAAVGSGEVRVLATPMMIMGMERAAMEAIRPCLPEGMTSVGTRVDISHMAPTPCGMKVRFEAKLTAVSANGRGLTFTVAAYDEAGPIGEGSHERVVVDREKFQSRAQAKGGQE
;
A
#
# COMPACT_ATOMS: atom_id res chain seq x y z
N MET A 1 -17.63 -2.10 3.17
CA MET A 1 -17.78 -3.56 2.96
C MET A 1 -18.63 -3.87 1.74
N LEU A 2 -19.76 -3.14 1.52
CA LEU A 2 -20.62 -3.35 0.35
C LEU A 2 -19.88 -3.20 -0.98
N GLY A 3 -18.89 -2.32 -1.06
CA GLY A 3 -18.05 -2.17 -2.24
C GLY A 3 -17.32 -3.46 -2.61
N ALA A 4 -16.80 -4.18 -1.61
CA ALA A 4 -16.17 -5.48 -1.81
C ALA A 4 -17.18 -6.53 -2.30
N ILE A 5 -18.35 -6.61 -1.65
CA ILE A 5 -19.41 -7.56 -1.99
C ILE A 5 -19.95 -7.33 -3.42
N ILE A 6 -20.18 -6.06 -3.78
CA ILE A 6 -20.61 -5.69 -5.12
C ILE A 6 -19.52 -6.04 -6.13
N GLY A 7 -18.26 -5.71 -5.84
CA GLY A 7 -17.12 -6.03 -6.68
C GLY A 7 -17.01 -7.52 -6.99
N ASP A 8 -17.01 -8.36 -5.95
CA ASP A 8 -17.05 -9.83 -6.04
C ASP A 8 -18.19 -10.27 -6.98
N MET A 9 -19.44 -9.93 -6.67
CA MET A 9 -20.60 -10.40 -7.45
C MET A 9 -20.61 -9.93 -8.91
N VAL A 10 -20.08 -8.74 -9.18
CA VAL A 10 -19.96 -8.19 -10.54
C VAL A 10 -18.83 -8.88 -11.30
N GLY A 11 -17.72 -9.20 -10.64
CA GLY A 11 -16.57 -9.88 -11.24
C GLY A 11 -16.73 -11.40 -11.38
N SER A 12 -17.55 -12.05 -10.54
CA SER A 12 -17.70 -13.51 -10.49
C SER A 12 -18.04 -14.20 -11.82
N PRO A 13 -18.77 -13.58 -12.78
CA PRO A 13 -19.05 -14.19 -14.08
C PRO A 13 -17.86 -14.19 -15.06
N TYR A 14 -16.82 -13.40 -14.77
CA TYR A 14 -15.74 -13.03 -15.69
C TYR A 14 -14.37 -13.60 -15.31
N GLU A 15 -14.22 -14.16 -14.10
CA GLU A 15 -12.93 -14.61 -13.53
C GLU A 15 -12.17 -15.59 -14.45
N PHE A 16 -12.88 -16.61 -14.96
CA PHE A 16 -12.33 -17.57 -15.92
C PHE A 16 -12.79 -17.30 -17.36
N HIS A 17 -13.59 -16.26 -17.58
CA HIS A 17 -14.15 -15.90 -18.88
C HIS A 17 -14.05 -14.38 -19.09
N PRO A 18 -12.82 -13.84 -19.26
CA PRO A 18 -12.61 -12.39 -19.26
C PRO A 18 -13.38 -11.71 -20.39
N TRP A 19 -14.05 -10.60 -20.06
CA TRP A 19 -14.75 -9.78 -21.04
C TRP A 19 -13.76 -9.25 -22.09
N GLN A 20 -14.14 -9.27 -23.37
CA GLN A 20 -13.28 -8.83 -24.48
C GLN A 20 -13.69 -7.48 -25.10
N GLY A 21 -14.88 -6.98 -24.75
CA GLY A 21 -15.39 -5.70 -25.26
C GLY A 21 -14.96 -4.49 -24.45
N ALA A 22 -15.61 -3.35 -24.71
CA ALA A 22 -15.45 -2.13 -23.92
C ALA A 22 -15.94 -2.32 -22.46
N ALA A 23 -15.33 -1.62 -21.51
CA ALA A 23 -15.61 -1.76 -20.07
C ALA A 23 -17.06 -1.39 -19.70
N GLU A 24 -17.64 -0.43 -20.43
CA GLU A 24 -18.99 0.08 -20.21
C GLU A 24 -20.06 -0.88 -20.73
N ALA A 25 -19.69 -1.83 -21.59
CA ALA A 25 -20.62 -2.64 -22.36
C ALA A 25 -21.10 -3.92 -21.65
N PHE A 26 -20.36 -4.41 -20.64
CA PHE A 26 -20.77 -5.63 -19.95
C PHE A 26 -21.82 -5.35 -18.87
N PRO A 27 -22.79 -6.27 -18.65
CA PRO A 27 -23.78 -6.13 -17.58
C PRO A 27 -23.11 -6.29 -16.21
N LEU A 28 -23.32 -5.34 -15.30
CA LEU A 28 -22.77 -5.40 -13.94
C LEU A 28 -23.31 -6.62 -13.18
N PHE A 29 -24.62 -6.79 -13.17
CA PHE A 29 -25.29 -7.96 -12.60
C PHE A 29 -25.91 -8.78 -13.73
N SER A 30 -25.65 -10.09 -13.70
CA SER A 30 -26.20 -11.05 -14.64
C SER A 30 -26.75 -12.27 -13.89
N PRO A 31 -27.50 -13.17 -14.55
CA PRO A 31 -27.92 -14.43 -13.93
C PRO A 31 -26.75 -15.33 -13.46
N ARG A 32 -25.51 -15.05 -13.88
CA ARG A 32 -24.29 -15.75 -13.44
C ARG A 32 -23.60 -15.08 -12.25
N SER A 33 -24.03 -13.87 -11.87
CA SER A 33 -23.49 -13.15 -10.71
C SER A 33 -23.87 -13.88 -9.43
N ARG A 34 -22.87 -14.11 -8.58
CA ARG A 34 -23.01 -14.78 -7.28
C ARG A 34 -21.94 -14.21 -6.35
N PHE A 35 -22.17 -14.24 -5.05
CA PHE A 35 -21.05 -14.05 -4.12
C PHE A 35 -20.10 -15.24 -4.17
N THR A 36 -18.81 -15.00 -3.97
CA THR A 36 -17.76 -16.02 -3.86
C THR A 36 -17.17 -16.03 -2.45
N ASP A 37 -16.01 -16.68 -2.27
CA ASP A 37 -15.31 -16.68 -1.00
C ASP A 37 -14.85 -15.28 -0.55
N ASP A 38 -14.68 -14.34 -1.47
CA ASP A 38 -14.40 -12.93 -1.20
C ASP A 38 -15.43 -12.33 -0.25
N THR A 39 -16.71 -12.36 -0.63
CA THR A 39 -17.81 -11.88 0.23
C THR A 39 -17.89 -12.68 1.52
N VAL A 40 -17.80 -14.01 1.46
CA VAL A 40 -17.95 -14.86 2.65
C VAL A 40 -16.86 -14.56 3.67
N MET A 41 -15.62 -14.40 3.22
CA MET A 41 -14.49 -14.09 4.08
C MET A 41 -14.48 -12.63 4.53
N THR A 42 -14.97 -11.70 3.70
CA THR A 42 -15.20 -10.32 4.11
C THR A 42 -16.17 -10.25 5.28
N VAL A 43 -17.30 -10.97 5.21
CA VAL A 43 -18.28 -11.06 6.30
C VAL A 43 -17.66 -11.73 7.53
N ALA A 44 -16.84 -12.77 7.36
CA ALA A 44 -16.15 -13.42 8.47
C ALA A 44 -15.17 -12.47 9.20
N VAL A 45 -14.43 -11.63 8.47
CA VAL A 45 -13.56 -10.60 9.07
C VAL A 45 -14.40 -9.57 9.83
N ALA A 46 -15.51 -9.10 9.26
CA ALA A 46 -16.44 -8.20 9.94
C ALA A 46 -17.00 -8.80 11.24
N ARG A 47 -17.36 -10.10 11.22
CA ARG A 47 -17.80 -10.83 12.42
C ARG A 47 -16.73 -10.88 13.50
N GLY A 48 -15.48 -11.21 13.14
CA GLY A 48 -14.37 -11.25 14.09
C GLY A 48 -14.06 -9.89 14.72
N LEU A 49 -14.16 -8.81 13.94
CA LEU A 49 -14.04 -7.44 14.48
C LEU A 49 -15.17 -7.11 15.45
N MET A 50 -16.44 -7.33 15.08
CA MET A 50 -17.57 -7.03 15.96
C MET A 50 -17.51 -7.76 17.31
N GLN A 51 -16.86 -8.93 17.35
CA GLN A 51 -16.73 -9.72 18.58
C GLN A 51 -15.64 -9.21 19.52
N ALA A 52 -14.51 -8.72 18.99
CA ALA A 52 -13.29 -8.55 19.76
C ALA A 52 -12.47 -7.29 19.44
N TYR A 53 -13.03 -6.34 18.67
CA TYR A 53 -12.35 -5.09 18.34
C TYR A 53 -11.81 -4.39 19.60
N GLY A 54 -10.61 -3.83 19.50
CA GLY A 54 -9.83 -3.29 20.63
C GLY A 54 -9.02 -4.32 21.42
N GLN A 55 -9.18 -5.63 21.18
CA GLN A 55 -8.42 -6.69 21.84
C GLN A 55 -7.69 -7.57 20.83
N GLU A 56 -6.44 -7.26 20.51
CA GLU A 56 -5.71 -7.88 19.39
C GLU A 56 -5.69 -9.41 19.42
N GLN A 57 -5.28 -10.00 20.55
CA GLN A 57 -5.20 -11.46 20.66
C GLN A 57 -6.59 -12.10 20.52
N ALA A 58 -7.63 -11.49 21.09
CA ALA A 58 -9.00 -11.99 20.96
C ALA A 58 -9.52 -11.83 19.52
N CYS A 59 -9.19 -10.73 18.84
CA CYS A 59 -9.52 -10.53 17.43
C CYS A 59 -8.87 -11.58 16.54
N ARG A 60 -7.61 -11.94 16.82
CA ARG A 60 -6.92 -13.00 16.08
C ARG A 60 -7.68 -14.31 16.14
N GLU A 61 -8.09 -14.73 17.34
CA GLU A 61 -8.83 -15.97 17.52
C GLU A 61 -10.24 -15.87 16.92
N ALA A 62 -10.92 -14.72 17.06
CA ALA A 62 -12.23 -14.47 16.48
C ALA A 62 -12.20 -14.49 14.94
N PHE A 63 -11.13 -14.00 14.30
CA PHE A 63 -10.94 -14.12 12.85
C PHE A 63 -10.83 -15.58 12.41
N ILE A 64 -10.03 -16.37 13.13
CA ILE A 64 -9.87 -17.81 12.84
C ILE A 64 -11.22 -18.51 12.97
N ASP A 65 -11.91 -18.31 14.09
CA ASP A 65 -13.18 -18.97 14.39
C ASP A 65 -14.25 -18.62 13.35
N ALA A 66 -14.40 -17.32 13.03
CA ALA A 66 -15.34 -16.87 12.01
C ALA A 66 -14.98 -17.41 10.62
N MET A 67 -13.72 -17.35 10.18
CA MET A 67 -13.32 -17.86 8.86
C MET A 67 -13.57 -19.36 8.74
N HIS A 68 -13.34 -20.13 9.80
CA HIS A 68 -13.68 -21.56 9.82
C HIS A 68 -15.18 -21.82 9.79
N GLU A 69 -15.96 -21.08 10.58
CA GLU A 69 -17.41 -21.25 10.64
C GLU A 69 -18.05 -20.97 9.28
N TYR A 70 -17.77 -19.79 8.71
CA TYR A 70 -18.31 -19.37 7.42
C TYR A 70 -17.72 -20.19 6.28
N GLY A 71 -16.41 -20.47 6.31
CA GLY A 71 -15.75 -21.30 5.32
C GLY A 71 -16.39 -22.69 5.18
N ARG A 72 -16.75 -23.32 6.31
CA ARG A 72 -17.45 -24.62 6.31
C ARG A 72 -18.91 -24.49 5.88
N ALA A 73 -19.62 -23.48 6.36
CA ALA A 73 -21.02 -23.25 6.00
C ALA A 73 -21.21 -22.99 4.50
N TYR A 74 -20.26 -22.28 3.88
CA TYR A 74 -20.27 -21.92 2.47
C TYR A 74 -19.17 -22.63 1.68
N SER A 75 -19.00 -23.94 1.89
CA SER A 75 -17.90 -24.76 1.31
C SER A 75 -17.77 -24.74 -0.22
N ARG A 76 -18.79 -24.26 -0.95
CA ARG A 76 -18.83 -24.17 -2.41
C ARG A 76 -18.61 -22.74 -2.96
N ALA A 77 -18.12 -21.82 -2.14
CA ALA A 77 -18.00 -20.41 -2.50
C ALA A 77 -16.89 -20.09 -3.51
N GLY A 78 -15.83 -20.91 -3.62
CA GLY A 78 -14.74 -20.65 -4.59
C GLY A 78 -13.31 -20.84 -4.05
N TYR A 79 -13.15 -21.17 -2.77
CA TYR A 79 -11.85 -21.16 -2.08
C TYR A 79 -10.67 -21.83 -2.82
N GLY A 80 -9.53 -21.13 -2.82
CA GLY A 80 -8.24 -21.71 -3.20
C GLY A 80 -7.88 -22.96 -2.37
N GLN A 81 -7.22 -23.93 -3.01
CA GLN A 81 -7.04 -25.29 -2.47
C GLN A 81 -6.40 -25.34 -1.07
N ARG A 82 -5.38 -24.51 -0.82
CA ARG A 82 -4.66 -24.47 0.47
C ARG A 82 -5.54 -23.88 1.58
N PHE A 83 -6.30 -22.83 1.26
CA PHE A 83 -7.24 -22.21 2.20
C PHE A 83 -8.40 -23.14 2.51
N PHE A 84 -8.95 -23.83 1.50
CA PHE A 84 -9.99 -24.82 1.71
C PHE A 84 -9.51 -25.97 2.61
N ARG A 85 -8.29 -26.48 2.39
CA ARG A 85 -7.67 -27.47 3.28
C ARG A 85 -7.56 -26.95 4.72
N TRP A 86 -7.15 -25.70 4.90
CA TRP A 86 -7.10 -25.05 6.21
C TRP A 86 -8.49 -25.05 6.89
N ILE A 87 -9.54 -24.64 6.18
CA ILE A 87 -10.93 -24.65 6.67
C ILE A 87 -11.37 -26.05 7.13
N VAL A 88 -11.23 -27.07 6.26
CA VAL A 88 -11.80 -28.41 6.49
C VAL A 88 -11.02 -29.22 7.53
N THR A 89 -9.73 -28.95 7.69
CA THR A 89 -8.91 -29.61 8.73
C THR A 89 -9.05 -28.97 10.10
N GLY A 90 -9.66 -27.78 10.20
CA GLY A 90 -9.71 -27.05 11.47
C GLY A 90 -8.34 -26.51 11.92
N SER A 91 -7.37 -26.41 11.00
CA SER A 91 -6.04 -25.90 11.32
C SER A 91 -6.10 -24.45 11.77
N ARG A 92 -5.48 -24.10 12.89
CA ARG A 92 -5.31 -22.69 13.31
C ARG A 92 -3.97 -22.08 12.87
N THR A 93 -3.11 -22.90 12.26
CA THR A 93 -1.77 -22.51 11.81
C THR A 93 -1.85 -22.00 10.37
N PRO A 94 -1.22 -20.85 10.05
CA PRO A 94 -1.16 -20.36 8.68
C PRO A 94 -0.21 -21.23 7.83
N TYR A 95 -0.17 -20.99 6.53
CA TYR A 95 0.54 -21.87 5.59
C TYR A 95 1.45 -21.11 4.62
N ASN A 96 2.03 -19.98 5.01
CA ASN A 96 2.97 -19.16 4.24
C ASN A 96 2.45 -18.82 2.84
N SER A 97 1.23 -18.28 2.78
CA SER A 97 0.57 -17.89 1.52
C SER A 97 0.83 -16.44 1.18
N PHE A 98 1.20 -16.17 -0.08
CA PHE A 98 1.31 -14.83 -0.67
C PHE A 98 0.11 -14.45 -1.57
N GLY A 99 -0.94 -15.29 -1.58
CA GLY A 99 -2.15 -15.07 -2.38
C GLY A 99 -2.92 -13.81 -1.97
N ASN A 100 -3.75 -13.29 -2.87
CA ASN A 100 -4.59 -12.11 -2.73
C ASN A 100 -5.81 -12.30 -1.80
N GLY A 101 -6.07 -13.55 -1.37
CA GLY A 101 -7.16 -13.86 -0.44
C GLY A 101 -7.07 -13.16 0.92
N SER A 102 -5.91 -12.61 1.29
CA SER A 102 -5.78 -11.72 2.44
C SER A 102 -6.34 -10.31 2.16
N ALA A 103 -6.10 -9.78 0.96
CA ALA A 103 -6.51 -8.45 0.53
C ALA A 103 -8.00 -8.37 0.19
N MET A 104 -8.55 -9.40 -0.47
CA MET A 104 -9.95 -9.43 -0.90
C MET A 104 -10.96 -9.23 0.23
N ARG A 105 -10.60 -9.71 1.44
CA ARG A 105 -11.47 -9.75 2.62
C ARG A 105 -11.21 -8.66 3.66
N VAL A 106 -10.19 -7.83 3.46
CA VAL A 106 -9.69 -6.93 4.52
C VAL A 106 -10.54 -5.68 4.70
N SER A 107 -11.49 -5.42 3.79
CA SER A 107 -12.25 -4.17 3.80
C SER A 107 -12.87 -3.77 5.14
N PRO A 108 -13.41 -4.67 5.99
CA PRO A 108 -13.96 -4.28 7.28
C PRO A 108 -12.94 -3.62 8.21
N VAL A 109 -11.66 -3.98 8.11
CA VAL A 109 -10.57 -3.36 8.91
C VAL A 109 -10.41 -1.88 8.53
N GLY A 110 -10.34 -1.56 7.24
CA GLY A 110 -10.22 -0.17 6.77
C GLY A 110 -11.40 0.72 7.18
N TRP A 111 -12.57 0.11 7.45
CA TRP A 111 -13.74 0.80 7.98
C TRP A 111 -13.77 0.87 9.51
N ALA A 112 -13.19 -0.09 10.22
CA ALA A 112 -13.27 -0.20 11.67
C ALA A 112 -12.22 0.60 12.42
N CYS A 113 -11.01 0.78 11.91
CA CYS A 113 -9.92 1.36 12.69
C CYS A 113 -9.97 2.90 12.72
N ASP A 114 -9.44 3.51 13.79
CA ASP A 114 -9.44 4.97 13.99
C ASP A 114 -8.17 5.67 13.49
N SER A 115 -7.07 4.92 13.35
CA SER A 115 -5.81 5.42 12.78
C SER A 115 -5.30 4.49 11.68
N LEU A 116 -4.43 5.03 10.83
CA LEU A 116 -3.80 4.22 9.79
C LEU A 116 -2.85 3.17 10.38
N GLU A 117 -2.12 3.51 11.45
CA GLU A 117 -1.27 2.56 12.17
C GLU A 117 -2.09 1.38 12.71
N GLU A 118 -3.23 1.68 13.35
CA GLU A 118 -4.14 0.64 13.81
C GLU A 118 -4.71 -0.18 12.64
N THR A 119 -5.04 0.48 11.53
CA THR A 119 -5.52 -0.17 10.31
C THR A 119 -4.48 -1.16 9.77
N GLU A 120 -3.21 -0.75 9.64
CA GLU A 120 -2.12 -1.62 9.19
C GLU A 120 -1.93 -2.81 10.13
N ARG A 121 -2.00 -2.56 11.45
CA ARG A 121 -1.85 -3.61 12.48
C ARG A 121 -2.96 -4.65 12.42
N TYR A 122 -4.23 -4.23 12.38
CA TYR A 122 -5.36 -5.16 12.26
C TYR A 122 -5.42 -5.85 10.90
N ALA A 123 -4.98 -5.18 9.82
CA ALA A 123 -4.90 -5.77 8.50
C ALA A 123 -3.85 -6.89 8.50
N ALA A 124 -2.66 -6.64 9.03
CA ALA A 124 -1.61 -7.64 9.21
C ALA A 124 -2.08 -8.80 10.09
N LEU A 125 -2.77 -8.51 11.20
CA LEU A 125 -3.34 -9.53 12.06
C LEU A 125 -4.33 -10.44 11.31
N SER A 126 -5.30 -9.86 10.60
CA SER A 126 -6.31 -10.59 9.83
C SER A 126 -5.75 -11.37 8.63
N ALA A 127 -4.62 -10.93 8.07
CA ALA A 127 -3.90 -11.63 7.01
C ALA A 127 -3.12 -12.82 7.59
N SER A 128 -2.35 -12.59 8.66
CA SER A 128 -1.40 -13.55 9.25
C SER A 128 -2.03 -14.86 9.72
N VAL A 129 -3.35 -14.91 9.94
CA VAL A 129 -4.03 -16.16 10.31
C VAL A 129 -4.03 -17.22 9.20
N THR A 130 -3.87 -16.81 7.93
CA THR A 130 -3.70 -17.74 6.79
C THR A 130 -2.61 -17.38 5.77
N HIS A 131 -2.30 -16.09 5.62
CA HIS A 131 -1.34 -15.52 4.67
C HIS A 131 -0.19 -14.82 5.40
N ASP A 132 0.61 -15.59 6.14
CA ASP A 132 1.78 -15.10 6.91
C ASP A 132 3.04 -14.88 6.07
N HIS A 133 2.96 -15.04 4.74
CA HIS A 133 4.04 -14.60 3.85
C HIS A 133 4.07 -13.05 3.81
N PRO A 134 5.26 -12.40 3.80
CA PRO A 134 5.37 -10.94 3.79
C PRO A 134 4.52 -10.25 2.72
N GLU A 135 4.51 -10.76 1.49
CA GLU A 135 3.68 -10.18 0.41
C GLU A 135 2.16 -10.38 0.60
N GLY A 136 1.74 -11.45 1.28
CA GLY A 136 0.32 -11.67 1.62
C GLY A 136 -0.16 -10.67 2.69
N ILE A 137 0.67 -10.43 3.70
CA ILE A 137 0.45 -9.36 4.70
C ILE A 137 0.45 -7.99 4.02
N LYS A 138 1.44 -7.74 3.16
CA LYS A 138 1.60 -6.46 2.45
C LYS A 138 0.37 -6.08 1.63
N GLY A 139 -0.20 -7.03 0.89
CA GLY A 139 -1.39 -6.77 0.08
C GLY A 139 -2.63 -6.40 0.90
N ALA A 140 -2.83 -7.07 2.03
CA ALA A 140 -3.91 -6.74 2.97
C ALA A 140 -3.72 -5.37 3.61
N CYS A 141 -2.51 -5.06 4.09
CA CYS A 141 -2.20 -3.75 4.66
C CYS A 141 -2.40 -2.62 3.64
N ALA A 142 -1.87 -2.78 2.41
CA ALA A 142 -2.03 -1.78 1.36
C ALA A 142 -3.50 -1.52 1.00
N THR A 143 -4.29 -2.59 0.89
CA THR A 143 -5.72 -2.46 0.59
C THR A 143 -6.46 -1.76 1.74
N ALA A 144 -6.24 -2.18 2.98
CA ALA A 144 -6.86 -1.56 4.16
C ALA A 144 -6.44 -0.10 4.33
N ALA A 145 -5.17 0.21 4.10
CA ALA A 145 -4.63 1.57 4.12
C ALA A 145 -5.29 2.46 3.06
N ALA A 146 -5.45 1.97 1.83
CA ALA A 146 -6.12 2.72 0.77
C ALA A 146 -7.58 3.02 1.13
N ILE A 147 -8.29 2.06 1.74
CA ILE A 147 -9.67 2.25 2.23
C ILE A 147 -9.71 3.30 3.35
N PHE A 148 -8.81 3.19 4.34
CA PHE A 148 -8.74 4.13 5.46
C PHE A 148 -8.48 5.56 4.97
N LEU A 149 -7.47 5.73 4.11
CA LEU A 149 -7.09 7.05 3.57
C LEU A 149 -8.23 7.65 2.74
N ALA A 150 -8.88 6.85 1.90
CA ALA A 150 -10.05 7.28 1.14
C ALA A 150 -11.21 7.71 2.06
N ARG A 151 -11.47 6.93 3.13
CA ARG A 151 -12.51 7.23 4.13
C ARG A 151 -12.21 8.52 4.90
N ASP A 152 -10.94 8.81 5.16
CA ASP A 152 -10.47 10.01 5.87
C ASP A 152 -10.28 11.23 4.95
N GLY A 153 -10.70 11.13 3.68
CA GLY A 153 -10.73 12.25 2.73
C GLY A 153 -9.44 12.51 1.98
N ALA A 154 -8.49 11.57 1.95
CA ALA A 154 -7.30 11.69 1.12
C ALA A 154 -7.66 11.65 -0.38
N GLY A 155 -7.01 12.51 -1.17
CA GLY A 155 -7.14 12.50 -2.63
C GLY A 155 -6.50 11.27 -3.29
N ARG A 156 -6.79 11.04 -4.58
CA ARG A 156 -6.23 9.88 -5.33
C ARG A 156 -4.71 9.91 -5.40
N ASP A 157 -4.12 11.08 -5.67
CA ASP A 157 -2.65 11.23 -5.73
C ASP A 157 -2.02 10.89 -4.38
N SER A 158 -2.60 11.42 -3.30
CA SER A 158 -2.21 11.10 -1.92
C SER A 158 -2.24 9.59 -1.63
N ILE A 159 -3.32 8.90 -2.00
CA ILE A 159 -3.43 7.44 -1.82
C ILE A 159 -2.38 6.72 -2.67
N ARG A 160 -2.23 7.08 -3.95
CA ARG A 160 -1.24 6.49 -4.85
C ARG A 160 0.18 6.62 -4.29
N ASP A 161 0.56 7.81 -3.87
CA ASP A 161 1.90 8.12 -3.42
C ASP A 161 2.21 7.39 -2.10
N TYR A 162 1.27 7.38 -1.15
CA TYR A 162 1.42 6.63 0.10
C TYR A 162 1.60 5.14 -0.17
N ILE A 163 0.72 4.53 -0.97
CA ILE A 163 0.79 3.09 -1.24
C ILE A 163 2.08 2.73 -2.00
N SER A 164 2.46 3.55 -2.98
CA SER A 164 3.69 3.34 -3.76
C SER A 164 4.95 3.42 -2.89
N PHE A 165 5.00 4.42 -2.00
CA PHE A 165 6.11 4.62 -1.09
C PHE A 165 6.19 3.54 0.00
N ARG A 166 5.08 3.34 0.74
CA ARG A 166 5.02 2.46 1.91
C ARG A 166 5.16 0.98 1.56
N TYR A 167 4.52 0.55 0.47
CA TYR A 167 4.43 -0.86 0.09
C TYR A 167 5.23 -1.22 -1.16
N GLY A 168 5.81 -0.23 -1.83
CA GLY A 168 6.66 -0.43 -3.00
C GLY A 168 5.90 -0.90 -4.24
N TYR A 169 4.59 -0.70 -4.31
CA TYR A 169 3.80 -1.01 -5.50
C TYR A 169 4.00 0.04 -6.59
N ASP A 170 4.07 -0.40 -7.84
CA ASP A 170 4.09 0.51 -8.99
C ASP A 170 2.66 0.83 -9.42
N LEU A 171 2.19 2.01 -9.01
CA LEU A 171 0.87 2.55 -9.33
C LEU A 171 0.94 3.66 -10.39
N SER A 172 2.07 3.82 -11.07
CA SER A 172 2.25 4.84 -12.12
C SER A 172 1.76 4.41 -13.51
N ARG A 173 1.50 3.10 -13.66
CA ARG A 173 1.00 2.47 -14.87
C ARG A 173 -0.48 2.78 -15.08
N SER A 174 -0.91 2.74 -16.32
CA SER A 174 -2.32 2.86 -16.70
C SER A 174 -2.98 1.51 -17.00
N LEU A 175 -4.31 1.45 -16.90
CA LEU A 175 -5.12 0.30 -17.28
C LEU A 175 -4.91 -0.07 -18.75
N ALA A 176 -4.73 0.91 -19.62
CA ALA A 176 -4.44 0.71 -21.04
C ALA A 176 -3.09 0.00 -21.28
N GLU A 177 -2.08 0.29 -20.46
CA GLU A 177 -0.77 -0.37 -20.51
C GLU A 177 -0.82 -1.79 -19.94
N ILE A 178 -1.61 -2.01 -18.89
CA ILE A 178 -1.69 -3.31 -18.19
C ILE A 178 -2.53 -4.32 -18.99
N ARG A 179 -3.70 -3.89 -19.48
CA ARG A 179 -4.72 -4.74 -20.10
C ARG A 179 -4.21 -5.74 -21.15
N PRO A 180 -3.34 -5.37 -22.12
CA PRO A 180 -2.95 -6.28 -23.19
C PRO A 180 -2.25 -7.57 -22.70
N ALA A 181 -1.42 -7.43 -21.67
CA ALA A 181 -0.58 -8.52 -21.15
C ALA A 181 -1.14 -9.19 -19.90
N TYR A 182 -2.07 -8.53 -19.19
CA TYR A 182 -2.56 -9.01 -17.90
C TYR A 182 -3.46 -10.25 -18.01
N ARG A 183 -3.28 -11.20 -17.11
CA ARG A 183 -3.95 -12.51 -17.09
C ARG A 183 -4.30 -12.89 -15.66
N HIS A 184 -4.91 -14.07 -15.48
CA HIS A 184 -5.33 -14.54 -14.16
C HIS A 184 -4.13 -14.71 -13.21
N LYS A 185 -4.16 -13.94 -12.12
CA LYS A 185 -3.09 -13.79 -11.14
C LYS A 185 -3.69 -13.70 -9.74
N GLU A 186 -3.43 -14.73 -8.95
CA GLU A 186 -3.93 -14.85 -7.57
C GLU A 186 -2.92 -14.34 -6.53
N SER A 187 -1.77 -13.80 -6.93
CA SER A 187 -0.74 -13.30 -6.01
C SER A 187 -1.04 -11.86 -5.57
N CYS A 188 -0.74 -11.49 -4.32
CA CYS A 188 -0.90 -10.11 -3.86
C CYS A 188 -0.08 -9.12 -4.71
N GLN A 189 1.12 -9.51 -5.13
CA GLN A 189 2.05 -8.63 -5.84
C GLN A 189 1.59 -8.25 -7.25
N GLU A 190 0.72 -9.06 -7.85
CA GLU A 190 0.29 -8.91 -9.24
C GLU A 190 -1.22 -8.61 -9.37
N SER A 191 -1.99 -8.58 -8.28
CA SER A 191 -3.43 -8.28 -8.31
C SER A 191 -3.83 -7.06 -7.49
N VAL A 192 -3.19 -6.84 -6.32
CA VAL A 192 -3.48 -5.67 -5.48
C VAL A 192 -3.12 -4.35 -6.17
N PRO A 193 -1.92 -4.16 -6.77
CA PRO A 193 -1.62 -2.90 -7.46
C PRO A 193 -2.61 -2.60 -8.59
N GLU A 194 -3.01 -3.62 -9.33
CA GLU A 194 -3.88 -3.57 -10.50
C GLU A 194 -5.31 -3.18 -10.11
N ALA A 195 -5.82 -3.75 -9.02
CA ALA A 195 -7.09 -3.34 -8.43
C ALA A 195 -7.06 -1.89 -7.89
N ILE A 196 -5.94 -1.47 -7.29
CA ILE A 196 -5.77 -0.09 -6.83
C ILE A 196 -5.72 0.87 -8.02
N ILE A 197 -5.01 0.53 -9.12
CA ILE A 197 -4.98 1.33 -10.35
C ILE A 197 -6.38 1.46 -10.96
N ALA A 198 -7.16 0.36 -10.97
CA ALA A 198 -8.56 0.39 -11.44
C ALA A 198 -9.41 1.42 -10.69
N PHE A 199 -9.20 1.53 -9.36
CA PHE A 199 -9.79 2.60 -8.56
C PHE A 199 -9.20 3.98 -8.91
N LEU A 200 -7.87 4.12 -9.01
CA LEU A 200 -7.21 5.41 -9.25
C LEU A 200 -7.63 6.05 -10.58
N GLU A 201 -7.91 5.27 -11.62
CA GLU A 201 -8.39 5.76 -12.91
C GLU A 201 -9.91 5.95 -12.99
N SER A 202 -10.65 5.58 -11.95
CA SER A 202 -12.10 5.73 -11.94
C SER A 202 -12.54 7.17 -11.64
N ARG A 203 -13.71 7.55 -12.16
CA ARG A 203 -14.43 8.79 -11.84
C ARG A 203 -15.73 8.54 -11.08
N SER A 204 -16.13 7.27 -10.93
CA SER A 204 -17.28 6.84 -10.13
C SER A 204 -17.05 5.47 -9.53
N PHE A 205 -17.86 5.09 -8.53
CA PHE A 205 -17.85 3.75 -7.96
C PHE A 205 -18.07 2.66 -9.03
N GLU A 206 -19.06 2.86 -9.91
CA GLU A 206 -19.36 1.92 -10.98
C GLU A 206 -18.16 1.76 -11.92
N GLU A 207 -17.52 2.86 -12.31
CA GLU A 207 -16.34 2.83 -13.18
C GLU A 207 -15.16 2.10 -12.51
N ALA A 208 -14.96 2.25 -11.19
CA ALA A 208 -13.91 1.51 -10.48
C ALA A 208 -14.10 -0.01 -10.56
N VAL A 209 -15.33 -0.47 -10.31
CA VAL A 209 -15.69 -1.90 -10.43
C VAL A 209 -15.54 -2.37 -11.88
N ARG A 210 -16.01 -1.56 -12.85
CA ARG A 210 -15.88 -1.88 -14.27
C ARG A 210 -14.44 -2.00 -14.73
N ASN A 211 -13.61 -1.05 -14.34
CA ASN A 211 -12.18 -1.03 -14.66
C ASN A 211 -11.49 -2.30 -14.18
N ALA A 212 -11.76 -2.72 -12.94
CA ALA A 212 -11.17 -3.92 -12.35
C ALA A 212 -11.58 -5.19 -13.09
N VAL A 213 -12.88 -5.37 -13.37
CA VAL A 213 -13.36 -6.53 -14.13
C VAL A 213 -12.86 -6.50 -15.58
N TRP A 214 -12.82 -5.32 -16.20
CA TRP A 214 -12.36 -5.15 -17.57
C TRP A 214 -10.87 -5.47 -17.74
N LEU A 215 -10.04 -5.19 -16.73
CA LEU A 215 -8.63 -5.53 -16.74
C LEU A 215 -8.43 -7.04 -16.95
N GLY A 216 -9.39 -7.84 -16.48
CA GLY A 216 -9.41 -9.29 -16.56
C GLY A 216 -8.65 -9.92 -15.38
N GLY A 217 -8.23 -11.17 -15.54
CA GLY A 217 -7.53 -11.89 -14.51
C GLY A 217 -8.47 -12.47 -13.44
N ASP A 218 -8.07 -12.39 -12.18
CA ASP A 218 -8.89 -12.77 -11.02
C ASP A 218 -9.88 -11.62 -10.73
N SER A 219 -10.97 -11.60 -11.50
CA SER A 219 -11.78 -10.39 -11.69
C SER A 219 -12.73 -10.08 -10.54
N ASP A 220 -13.27 -11.10 -9.87
CA ASP A 220 -14.01 -10.95 -8.61
C ASP A 220 -13.11 -10.38 -7.53
N THR A 221 -11.92 -10.94 -7.32
CA THR A 221 -10.98 -10.42 -6.30
C THR A 221 -10.54 -8.98 -6.59
N GLN A 222 -10.14 -8.69 -7.82
CA GLN A 222 -9.74 -7.32 -8.19
C GLN A 222 -10.88 -6.33 -8.03
N ALA A 223 -12.09 -6.71 -8.44
CA ALA A 223 -13.26 -5.85 -8.30
C ALA A 223 -13.67 -5.68 -6.83
N ALA A 224 -13.52 -6.70 -5.99
CA ALA A 224 -13.75 -6.61 -4.56
C ALA A 224 -12.80 -5.60 -3.90
N ILE A 225 -11.50 -5.69 -4.22
CA ILE A 225 -10.48 -4.75 -3.74
C ILE A 225 -10.78 -3.32 -4.24
N ALA A 226 -10.93 -3.13 -5.55
CA ALA A 226 -11.18 -1.82 -6.15
C ALA A 226 -12.49 -1.19 -5.64
N GLY A 227 -13.56 -2.00 -5.58
CA GLY A 227 -14.87 -1.59 -5.07
C GLY A 227 -14.83 -1.20 -3.61
N SER A 228 -14.05 -1.89 -2.77
CA SER A 228 -13.91 -1.54 -1.36
C SER A 228 -13.25 -0.18 -1.12
N ILE A 229 -12.25 0.18 -1.94
CA ILE A 229 -11.59 1.49 -1.90
C ILE A 229 -12.52 2.56 -2.47
N ALA A 230 -13.19 2.25 -3.58
CA ALA A 230 -14.13 3.15 -4.24
C ALA A 230 -15.34 3.49 -3.34
N GLU A 231 -15.86 2.53 -2.56
CA GLU A 231 -16.93 2.79 -1.58
C GLU A 231 -16.51 3.86 -0.58
N ALA A 232 -15.28 3.78 -0.07
CA ALA A 232 -14.75 4.75 0.88
C ALA A 232 -14.55 6.12 0.21
N PHE A 233 -13.97 6.15 -0.99
CA PHE A 233 -13.64 7.39 -1.70
C PHE A 233 -14.86 8.15 -2.20
N TYR A 234 -15.84 7.45 -2.80
CA TYR A 234 -17.06 8.07 -3.33
C TYR A 234 -18.17 8.25 -2.28
N GLY A 235 -17.87 7.95 -1.02
CA GLY A 235 -18.78 8.16 0.11
C GLY A 235 -19.97 7.21 0.16
N GLY A 236 -19.89 6.05 -0.50
CA GLY A 236 -20.92 5.03 -0.56
C GLY A 236 -20.96 4.27 -1.88
N VAL A 237 -22.01 3.49 -2.08
CA VAL A 237 -22.27 2.73 -3.32
C VAL A 237 -23.60 3.16 -3.96
N PRO A 238 -23.75 3.06 -5.30
CA PRO A 238 -25.03 3.34 -5.95
C PRO A 238 -26.16 2.46 -5.42
N GLN A 239 -27.32 3.06 -5.15
CA GLN A 239 -28.47 2.34 -4.58
C GLN A 239 -28.91 1.12 -5.40
N PRO A 240 -29.03 1.19 -6.76
CA PRO A 240 -29.40 0.01 -7.54
C PRO A 240 -28.41 -1.16 -7.40
N MET A 241 -27.11 -0.87 -7.28
CA MET A 241 -26.08 -1.91 -7.10
C MET A 241 -26.13 -2.51 -5.69
N ARG A 242 -26.38 -1.69 -4.66
CA ARG A 242 -26.59 -2.16 -3.29
C ARG A 242 -27.79 -3.09 -3.20
N ASP A 243 -28.92 -2.67 -3.76
CA ASP A 243 -30.17 -3.42 -3.68
C ASP A 243 -30.02 -4.77 -4.42
N ALA A 244 -29.36 -4.77 -5.59
CA ALA A 244 -29.03 -5.99 -6.33
C ALA A 244 -28.12 -6.94 -5.54
N ALA A 245 -27.04 -6.43 -4.94
CA ALA A 245 -26.13 -7.24 -4.15
C ALA A 245 -26.80 -7.83 -2.90
N LEU A 246 -27.56 -7.03 -2.16
CA LEU A 246 -28.29 -7.50 -0.97
C LEU A 246 -29.34 -8.57 -1.31
N ALA A 247 -29.96 -8.49 -2.49
CA ALA A 247 -30.90 -9.50 -2.97
C ALA A 247 -30.22 -10.83 -3.33
N LEU A 248 -28.95 -10.81 -3.73
CA LEU A 248 -28.15 -12.01 -4.06
C LEU A 248 -27.56 -12.71 -2.82
N LEU A 249 -27.42 -12.00 -1.70
CA LEU A 249 -27.04 -12.61 -0.43
C LEU A 249 -28.17 -13.47 0.13
N ASP A 250 -27.82 -14.57 0.79
CA ASP A 250 -28.77 -15.30 1.63
C ASP A 250 -29.09 -14.54 2.93
N ASP A 251 -30.09 -15.02 3.68
CA ASP A 251 -30.56 -14.32 4.88
C ASP A 251 -29.49 -14.22 5.98
N ARG A 252 -28.57 -15.19 6.05
CA ARG A 252 -27.50 -15.18 7.03
C ARG A 252 -26.49 -14.09 6.71
N LEU A 253 -25.88 -14.13 5.52
CA LEU A 253 -24.91 -13.11 5.09
C LEU A 253 -25.55 -11.72 5.09
N ARG A 254 -26.79 -11.58 4.61
CA ARG A 254 -27.51 -10.30 4.63
C ARG A 254 -27.73 -9.78 6.06
N GLY A 255 -28.05 -10.67 7.00
CA GLY A 255 -28.16 -10.35 8.42
C GLY A 255 -26.83 -9.86 9.01
N ASP A 256 -25.73 -10.51 8.67
CA ASP A 256 -24.39 -10.14 9.12
C ASP A 256 -23.93 -8.79 8.56
N VAL A 257 -24.22 -8.53 7.29
CA VAL A 257 -23.99 -7.23 6.64
C VAL A 257 -24.77 -6.14 7.39
N THR A 258 -26.04 -6.40 7.71
CA THR A 258 -26.87 -5.44 8.47
C THR A 258 -26.30 -5.19 9.86
N ALA A 259 -25.90 -6.24 10.57
CA ALA A 259 -25.28 -6.14 11.89
C ALA A 259 -23.96 -5.36 11.86
N TRP A 260 -23.14 -5.56 10.83
CA TRP A 260 -21.89 -4.83 10.62
C TRP A 260 -22.12 -3.32 10.51
N TYR A 261 -23.05 -2.88 9.68
CA TYR A 261 -23.31 -1.45 9.54
C TYR A 261 -24.01 -0.85 10.76
N ALA A 262 -24.78 -1.64 11.52
CA ALA A 262 -25.27 -1.20 12.83
C ALA A 262 -24.12 -1.00 13.83
N TRP A 263 -23.13 -1.91 13.82
CA TRP A 263 -21.92 -1.77 14.64
C TRP A 263 -21.10 -0.54 14.22
N LEU A 264 -20.87 -0.32 12.93
CA LEU A 264 -20.19 0.87 12.41
C LEU A 264 -20.93 2.17 12.73
N ALA A 265 -22.26 2.18 12.69
CA ALA A 265 -23.04 3.35 13.10
C ALA A 265 -22.75 3.73 14.55
N VAL A 266 -22.65 2.75 15.45
CA VAL A 266 -22.35 2.98 16.88
C VAL A 266 -20.89 3.39 17.10
N HIS A 267 -19.94 2.74 16.45
CA HIS A 267 -18.50 2.92 16.74
C HIS A 267 -17.85 4.03 15.90
N ARG A 268 -18.41 4.34 14.71
CA ARG A 268 -17.83 5.27 13.73
C ARG A 268 -18.80 6.32 13.21
N GLY A 269 -20.08 6.26 13.57
CA GLY A 269 -21.09 7.15 12.99
C GLY A 269 -21.38 6.87 11.51
N LEU A 270 -21.13 5.64 11.04
CA LEU A 270 -21.23 5.25 9.63
C LEU A 270 -22.35 4.22 9.38
N PRO A 271 -23.59 4.65 9.11
CA PRO A 271 -24.72 3.74 8.87
C PRO A 271 -24.79 3.22 7.42
N LEU A 272 -25.57 2.15 7.21
CA LEU A 272 -25.76 1.44 5.92
C LEU A 272 -26.37 2.32 4.81
N ASP A 273 -27.26 3.22 5.19
CA ASP A 273 -28.07 4.06 4.30
C ASP A 273 -27.39 5.38 3.93
N ARG A 274 -26.10 5.55 4.28
CA ARG A 274 -25.29 6.71 3.89
C ARG A 274 -25.43 6.95 2.39
N LYS A 275 -25.90 8.16 2.03
CA LYS A 275 -25.97 8.59 0.65
C LYS A 275 -24.56 8.90 0.17
N ALA A 276 -24.21 8.42 -1.03
CA ALA A 276 -23.04 8.90 -1.74
C ALA A 276 -23.17 10.42 -1.88
N VAL A 277 -22.23 11.17 -1.31
CA VAL A 277 -22.18 12.62 -1.49
C VAL A 277 -21.57 12.85 -2.88
N PRO A 278 -22.22 13.59 -3.80
CA PRO A 278 -21.66 13.87 -5.10
C PRO A 278 -20.29 14.52 -4.97
N VAL A 279 -19.34 14.07 -5.80
CA VAL A 279 -17.97 14.61 -5.87
C VAL A 279 -18.02 16.03 -6.46
N GLN A 280 -18.42 17.00 -5.66
CA GLN A 280 -17.89 18.36 -5.76
C GLN A 280 -16.69 18.37 -4.83
N GLU A 281 -15.53 18.75 -5.35
CA GLU A 281 -14.26 18.91 -4.61
C GLU A 281 -14.54 19.46 -3.22
N GLN A 282 -14.63 18.57 -2.22
CA GLN A 282 -14.88 18.98 -0.85
C GLN A 282 -13.62 19.71 -0.40
N GLU A 283 -13.75 21.00 -0.09
CA GLU A 283 -12.77 21.69 0.73
C GLU A 283 -12.61 20.89 2.03
N ILE A 284 -11.47 20.21 2.15
CA ILE A 284 -11.20 19.18 3.15
C ILE A 284 -11.00 19.85 4.52
N SER A 285 -12.05 19.91 5.34
CA SER A 285 -11.88 20.06 6.78
C SER A 285 -11.24 18.78 7.33
N VAL A 286 -10.05 18.92 7.89
CA VAL A 286 -9.14 17.85 8.28
C VAL A 286 -9.64 17.13 9.53
N SER A 287 -9.82 15.83 9.48
CA SER A 287 -9.58 14.96 10.65
C SER A 287 -8.10 14.58 10.67
N ALA A 288 -7.50 14.66 11.85
CA ALA A 288 -6.06 14.58 12.12
C ALA A 288 -5.45 13.16 12.01
N THR A 289 -5.78 12.37 10.98
CA THR A 289 -5.31 10.96 10.94
C THR A 289 -4.70 10.50 9.61
N GLY A 290 -5.08 11.08 8.47
CA GLY A 290 -4.44 10.85 7.16
C GLY A 290 -3.42 11.93 6.78
N ARG A 291 -3.59 13.18 7.29
CA ARG A 291 -2.71 14.31 6.93
C ARG A 291 -1.35 14.26 7.65
N ASP A 292 -1.31 13.80 8.90
CA ASP A 292 -0.07 13.63 9.67
C ASP A 292 0.87 12.59 9.04
N ILE A 293 0.33 11.58 8.36
CA ILE A 293 1.16 10.55 7.72
C ILE A 293 1.66 11.03 6.35
N MET A 294 0.94 11.94 5.70
CA MET A 294 1.51 12.69 4.59
C MET A 294 2.68 13.55 5.07
N GLU A 295 2.61 14.14 6.27
CA GLU A 295 3.71 14.89 6.89
C GLU A 295 4.94 14.05 7.20
N THR A 296 4.79 12.72 7.38
CA THR A 296 5.93 11.82 7.59
C THR A 296 6.55 11.30 6.29
N MET A 297 6.03 11.62 5.10
CA MET A 297 6.68 11.28 3.83
C MET A 297 7.80 12.27 3.45
N PRO A 298 8.84 11.85 2.69
CA PRO A 298 9.82 12.78 2.16
C PRO A 298 9.14 13.87 1.31
N LYS A 299 9.43 15.14 1.58
CA LYS A 299 8.89 16.28 0.84
C LYS A 299 9.99 17.23 0.39
N ALA A 300 9.77 17.87 -0.77
CA ALA A 300 10.62 18.95 -1.21
C ALA A 300 10.73 20.03 -0.11
N GLY A 301 11.95 20.51 0.13
CA GLY A 301 12.27 21.47 1.18
C GLY A 301 12.91 20.86 2.43
N MET A 302 12.82 19.54 2.65
CA MET A 302 13.48 18.89 3.77
C MET A 302 15.00 19.08 3.72
N MET A 303 15.60 19.36 4.87
CA MET A 303 17.03 19.62 5.00
C MET A 303 17.69 18.62 5.94
N GLY A 304 18.90 18.21 5.58
CA GLY A 304 19.79 17.43 6.42
C GLY A 304 21.14 18.12 6.56
N LEU A 305 21.72 18.00 7.74
CA LEU A 305 23.01 18.57 8.10
C LEU A 305 23.91 17.46 8.63
N TRP A 306 25.17 17.47 8.24
CA TRP A 306 26.20 16.66 8.87
C TRP A 306 27.49 17.45 9.04
N GLU A 307 28.17 17.26 10.17
CA GLU A 307 29.43 17.92 10.48
C GLU A 307 30.47 16.91 10.95
N THR A 308 31.73 17.17 10.60
CA THR A 308 32.88 16.38 11.06
C THR A 308 34.15 17.24 11.06
N THR A 309 35.20 16.75 11.70
CA THR A 309 36.57 17.26 11.52
C THR A 309 37.27 16.43 10.45
N VAL A 310 38.09 17.05 9.60
CA VAL A 310 38.92 16.33 8.62
C VAL A 310 39.99 15.54 9.36
N GLU A 311 39.89 14.22 9.33
CA GLU A 311 40.87 13.32 9.94
C GLU A 311 41.84 12.73 8.90
N GLU A 312 42.92 12.12 9.38
CA GLU A 312 43.97 11.55 8.54
C GLU A 312 43.43 10.53 7.52
N GLY A 313 42.46 9.70 7.93
CA GLY A 313 41.81 8.72 7.06
C GLY A 313 40.91 9.32 5.98
N MET A 314 40.63 10.63 6.02
CA MET A 314 39.78 11.32 5.05
C MET A 314 40.57 12.01 3.94
N LEU A 315 41.91 12.01 4.03
CA LEU A 315 42.77 12.75 3.12
C LEU A 315 42.89 12.06 1.77
N ALA A 316 43.06 12.83 0.69
CA ALA A 316 43.18 12.30 -0.67
C ALA A 316 44.29 11.23 -0.78
N ALA A 317 45.43 11.48 -0.13
CA ALA A 317 46.54 10.53 0.00
C ALA A 317 46.19 9.23 0.74
N ALA A 318 45.29 9.29 1.74
CA ALA A 318 44.92 8.14 2.56
C ALA A 318 43.86 7.26 1.88
N VAL A 319 42.89 7.87 1.19
CA VAL A 319 41.80 7.14 0.52
C VAL A 319 42.13 6.73 -0.92
N GLY A 320 43.30 7.11 -1.43
CA GLY A 320 43.77 6.74 -2.76
C GLY A 320 43.18 7.56 -3.91
N SER A 321 42.61 8.74 -3.63
CA SER A 321 42.04 9.62 -4.66
C SER A 321 42.99 10.72 -5.12
N GLY A 322 44.21 10.78 -4.60
CA GLY A 322 45.24 11.75 -4.93
C GLY A 322 46.47 11.61 -4.02
N GLU A 323 47.43 12.53 -4.12
CA GLU A 323 48.69 12.46 -3.36
C GLU A 323 48.79 13.51 -2.24
N VAL A 324 47.82 14.44 -2.19
CA VAL A 324 47.84 15.60 -1.29
C VAL A 324 47.15 15.32 0.05
N ARG A 325 47.59 16.04 1.09
CA ARG A 325 47.07 15.93 2.47
C ARG A 325 45.91 16.91 2.73
N VAL A 326 44.87 16.84 1.91
CA VAL A 326 43.62 17.61 2.05
C VAL A 326 42.42 16.69 1.94
N LEU A 327 41.25 17.13 2.39
CA LEU A 327 39.99 16.38 2.30
C LEU A 327 39.80 15.81 0.90
N ALA A 328 39.58 14.50 0.82
CA ALA A 328 39.37 13.84 -0.45
C ALA A 328 37.98 14.13 -1.02
N THR A 329 37.88 14.31 -2.35
CA THR A 329 36.60 14.39 -3.06
C THR A 329 35.63 13.25 -2.69
N PRO A 330 36.02 11.95 -2.67
CA PRO A 330 35.10 10.90 -2.25
C PRO A 330 34.59 11.04 -0.81
N MET A 331 35.39 11.62 0.09
CA MET A 331 34.98 11.85 1.48
C MET A 331 34.05 13.06 1.62
N MET A 332 34.27 14.10 0.81
CA MET A 332 33.34 15.20 0.70
C MET A 332 31.98 14.72 0.16
N ILE A 333 31.99 13.89 -0.89
CA ILE A 333 30.78 13.26 -1.44
C ILE A 333 30.07 12.42 -0.37
N MET A 334 30.79 11.54 0.33
CA MET A 334 30.23 10.74 1.43
C MET A 334 29.55 11.62 2.48
N GLY A 335 30.12 12.78 2.81
CA GLY A 335 29.52 13.73 3.74
C GLY A 335 28.20 14.33 3.22
N MET A 336 28.15 14.69 1.94
CA MET A 336 26.92 15.14 1.27
C MET A 336 25.85 14.04 1.21
N GLU A 337 26.25 12.78 0.92
CA GLU A 337 25.33 11.63 0.93
C GLU A 337 24.76 11.38 2.32
N ARG A 338 25.59 11.54 3.37
CA ARG A 338 25.16 11.41 4.76
C ARG A 338 24.17 12.51 5.14
N ALA A 339 24.44 13.77 4.77
CA ALA A 339 23.49 14.86 4.96
C ALA A 339 22.15 14.57 4.25
N ALA A 340 22.17 14.05 3.02
CA ALA A 340 20.95 13.67 2.31
C ALA A 340 20.18 12.54 3.02
N MET A 341 20.88 11.57 3.61
CA MET A 341 20.26 10.52 4.41
C MET A 341 19.65 11.06 5.72
N GLU A 342 20.34 11.97 6.42
CA GLU A 342 19.79 12.63 7.63
C GLU A 342 18.52 13.43 7.32
N ALA A 343 18.46 14.07 6.14
CA ALA A 343 17.28 14.84 5.70
C ALA A 343 16.00 13.99 5.67
N ILE A 344 16.10 12.71 5.30
CA ILE A 344 14.94 11.84 5.07
C ILE A 344 14.77 10.74 6.11
N ARG A 345 15.76 10.49 6.97
CA ARG A 345 15.71 9.42 7.98
C ARG A 345 14.41 9.44 8.82
N PRO A 346 13.88 10.60 9.27
CA PRO A 346 12.63 10.65 10.03
C PRO A 346 11.40 10.14 9.26
N CYS A 347 11.50 10.10 7.93
CA CYS A 347 10.41 9.74 7.03
C CYS A 347 10.45 8.30 6.53
N LEU A 348 11.53 7.57 6.81
CA LEU A 348 11.67 6.21 6.30
C LEU A 348 10.95 5.23 7.22
N PRO A 349 10.01 4.42 6.70
CA PRO A 349 9.37 3.36 7.47
C PRO A 349 10.39 2.36 8.01
N GLU A 350 10.02 1.64 9.07
CA GLU A 350 10.82 0.53 9.58
C GLU A 350 11.10 -0.50 8.46
N GLY A 351 12.35 -0.95 8.37
CA GLY A 351 12.81 -1.86 7.32
C GLY A 351 13.18 -1.20 5.98
N MET A 352 12.84 0.08 5.77
CA MET A 352 13.25 0.84 4.59
C MET A 352 14.58 1.56 4.82
N THR A 353 15.31 1.77 3.74
CA THR A 353 16.52 2.62 3.67
C THR A 353 16.56 3.36 2.34
N SER A 354 17.58 4.17 2.09
CA SER A 354 17.83 4.74 0.76
C SER A 354 19.26 4.48 0.30
N VAL A 355 19.42 4.29 -1.01
CA VAL A 355 20.73 4.09 -1.65
C VAL A 355 21.00 5.21 -2.65
N GLY A 356 22.24 5.70 -2.69
CA GLY A 356 22.69 6.66 -3.69
C GLY A 356 22.71 6.03 -5.08
N THR A 357 22.26 6.78 -6.08
CA THR A 357 22.19 6.31 -7.49
C THR A 357 22.88 7.25 -8.46
N ARG A 358 23.02 8.53 -8.11
CA ARG A 358 23.76 9.52 -8.90
C ARG A 358 24.38 10.58 -8.00
N VAL A 359 25.59 11.01 -8.34
CA VAL A 359 26.31 12.14 -7.74
C VAL A 359 26.90 12.99 -8.86
N ASP A 360 26.68 14.30 -8.80
CA ASP A 360 27.22 15.28 -9.75
C ASP A 360 27.71 16.50 -8.97
N ILE A 361 29.00 16.53 -8.65
CA ILE A 361 29.59 17.37 -7.61
C ILE A 361 30.84 18.10 -8.12
N SER A 362 30.93 19.39 -7.81
CA SER A 362 32.15 20.19 -7.94
C SER A 362 32.86 20.32 -6.59
N HIS A 363 34.16 20.01 -6.54
CA HIS A 363 35.03 20.24 -5.38
C HIS A 363 35.92 21.44 -5.70
N MET A 364 35.61 22.58 -5.08
CA MET A 364 36.08 23.91 -5.48
C MET A 364 37.27 24.41 -4.68
N ALA A 365 37.44 23.95 -3.43
CA ALA A 365 38.52 24.40 -2.56
C ALA A 365 39.08 23.27 -1.68
N PRO A 366 40.39 23.26 -1.38
CA PRO A 366 41.01 22.25 -0.53
C PRO A 366 40.82 22.56 0.97
N THR A 367 40.46 21.55 1.76
CA THR A 367 40.37 21.64 3.22
C THR A 367 41.47 20.82 3.90
N PRO A 368 42.34 21.40 4.75
CA PRO A 368 43.42 20.68 5.42
C PRO A 368 42.93 19.79 6.58
N CYS A 369 43.76 18.82 6.97
CA CYS A 369 43.55 17.98 8.16
C CYS A 369 43.37 18.85 9.43
N GLY A 370 42.42 18.47 10.28
CA GLY A 370 42.09 19.15 11.53
C GLY A 370 41.04 20.27 11.42
N MET A 371 40.68 20.70 10.21
CA MET A 371 39.64 21.72 9.99
C MET A 371 38.24 21.10 10.09
N LYS A 372 37.25 21.88 10.54
CA LYS A 372 35.84 21.45 10.54
C LYS A 372 35.21 21.61 9.18
N VAL A 373 34.34 20.67 8.83
CA VAL A 373 33.58 20.66 7.58
C VAL A 373 32.12 20.35 7.88
N ARG A 374 31.24 21.08 7.20
CA ARG A 374 29.79 21.03 7.30
C ARG A 374 29.18 20.72 5.94
N PHE A 375 28.27 19.78 5.91
CA PHE A 375 27.59 19.30 4.72
C PHE A 375 26.09 19.55 4.86
N GLU A 376 25.50 20.11 3.81
CA GLU A 376 24.07 20.37 3.70
C GLU A 376 23.50 19.57 2.54
N ALA A 377 22.28 19.06 2.73
CA ALA A 377 21.47 18.51 1.66
C ALA A 377 20.05 19.01 1.78
N LYS A 378 19.49 19.50 0.67
CA LYS A 378 18.09 19.91 0.56
C LYS A 378 17.38 19.04 -0.47
N LEU A 379 16.32 18.35 -0.06
CA LEU A 379 15.46 17.57 -0.95
C LEU A 379 14.72 18.54 -1.88
N THR A 380 14.93 18.45 -3.19
CA THR A 380 14.35 19.35 -4.19
C THR A 380 13.22 18.70 -4.99
N ALA A 381 13.28 17.39 -5.19
CA ALA A 381 12.23 16.64 -5.89
C ALA A 381 12.04 15.24 -5.32
N VAL A 382 10.80 14.76 -5.40
CA VAL A 382 10.40 13.38 -5.11
C VAL A 382 9.71 12.85 -6.36
N SER A 383 10.10 11.67 -6.84
CA SER A 383 9.47 11.05 -8.01
C SER A 383 8.01 10.70 -7.75
N ALA A 384 7.22 10.54 -8.81
CA ALA A 384 5.79 10.24 -8.73
C ALA A 384 5.45 8.96 -7.94
N ASN A 385 6.38 7.99 -7.86
CA ASN A 385 6.21 6.79 -7.04
C ASN A 385 6.68 6.95 -5.58
N GLY A 386 7.08 8.16 -5.17
CA GLY A 386 7.56 8.49 -3.82
C GLY A 386 8.98 8.02 -3.49
N ARG A 387 9.64 7.25 -4.35
CA ARG A 387 10.88 6.52 -3.99
C ARG A 387 12.16 7.16 -4.48
N GLY A 388 12.14 7.83 -5.62
CA GLY A 388 13.27 8.60 -6.16
C GLY A 388 13.32 9.97 -5.52
N LEU A 389 14.51 10.36 -5.04
CA LEU A 389 14.73 11.57 -4.27
C LEU A 389 15.91 12.32 -4.87
N THR A 390 15.71 13.59 -5.22
CA THR A 390 16.75 14.46 -5.76
C THR A 390 17.10 15.54 -4.76
N PHE A 391 18.39 15.74 -4.51
CA PHE A 391 18.90 16.71 -3.55
C PHE A 391 19.83 17.70 -4.23
N THR A 392 19.77 18.96 -3.78
CA THR A 392 20.89 19.91 -3.91
C THR A 392 21.76 19.75 -2.68
N VAL A 393 23.07 19.69 -2.86
CA VAL A 393 24.03 19.47 -1.77
C VAL A 393 25.13 20.52 -1.80
N ALA A 394 25.65 20.85 -0.63
CA ALA A 394 26.75 21.81 -0.46
C ALA A 394 27.65 21.40 0.71
N ALA A 395 28.92 21.80 0.64
CA ALA A 395 29.91 21.58 1.69
C ALA A 395 30.65 22.89 1.97
N TYR A 396 30.93 23.13 3.24
CA TYR A 396 31.60 24.31 3.74
C TYR A 396 32.67 23.90 4.75
N ASP A 397 33.83 24.55 4.73
CA ASP A 397 34.76 24.54 5.85
C ASP A 397 34.72 25.87 6.60
N GLU A 398 35.67 26.09 7.51
CA GLU A 398 35.75 27.32 8.31
C GLU A 398 36.09 28.57 7.47
N ALA A 399 36.61 28.40 6.25
CA ALA A 399 36.98 29.47 5.33
C ALA A 399 35.90 29.78 4.29
N GLY A 400 34.99 28.85 3.99
CA GLY A 400 33.86 29.10 3.09
C GLY A 400 33.38 27.86 2.33
N PRO A 401 32.71 28.04 1.17
CA PRO A 401 32.21 26.92 0.37
C PRO A 401 33.37 26.14 -0.25
N ILE A 402 33.33 24.82 -0.11
CA ILE A 402 34.35 23.91 -0.64
C ILE A 402 33.79 22.97 -1.71
N GLY A 403 32.47 22.76 -1.78
CA GLY A 403 31.88 21.97 -2.84
C GLY A 403 30.37 22.09 -2.92
N GLU A 404 29.81 21.78 -4.08
CA GLU A 404 28.37 21.84 -4.35
C GLU A 404 27.96 20.90 -5.49
N GLY A 405 26.67 20.59 -5.58
CA GLY A 405 26.13 19.86 -6.72
C GLY A 405 24.77 19.21 -6.46
N SER A 406 24.51 18.10 -7.14
CA SER A 406 23.28 17.32 -7.00
C SER A 406 23.55 15.86 -6.63
N HIS A 407 22.60 15.28 -5.91
CA HIS A 407 22.66 13.89 -5.43
C HIS A 407 21.28 13.23 -5.58
N GLU A 408 21.23 12.02 -6.10
CA GLU A 408 19.97 11.26 -6.25
C GLU A 408 20.00 9.97 -5.42
N ARG A 409 18.91 9.73 -4.68
CA ARG A 409 18.71 8.52 -3.86
C ARG A 409 17.45 7.80 -4.28
N VAL A 410 17.42 6.48 -4.06
CA VAL A 410 16.21 5.67 -4.20
C VAL A 410 15.92 4.96 -2.88
N VAL A 411 14.68 5.07 -2.41
CA VAL A 411 14.19 4.35 -1.22
C VAL A 411 13.97 2.88 -1.57
N VAL A 412 14.52 1.99 -0.75
CA VAL A 412 14.53 0.54 -0.95
C VAL A 412 14.23 -0.20 0.36
N ASP A 413 13.61 -1.36 0.22
CA ASP A 413 13.53 -2.36 1.29
C ASP A 413 14.94 -2.89 1.56
N ARG A 414 15.39 -2.77 2.82
CA ARG A 414 16.77 -3.07 3.23
C ARG A 414 17.12 -4.54 2.99
N GLU A 415 16.27 -5.47 3.41
CA GLU A 415 16.56 -6.90 3.35
C GLU A 415 16.50 -7.41 1.91
N LYS A 416 15.49 -7.00 1.14
CA LYS A 416 15.38 -7.36 -0.27
C LYS A 416 16.56 -6.83 -1.09
N PHE A 417 16.98 -5.59 -0.82
CA PHE A 417 18.12 -5.00 -1.52
C PHE A 417 19.42 -5.75 -1.19
N GLN A 418 19.66 -6.07 0.08
CA GLN A 418 20.83 -6.84 0.51
C GLN A 418 20.85 -8.25 -0.07
N SER A 419 19.73 -8.97 -0.01
CA SER A 419 19.60 -10.31 -0.59
C SER A 419 19.91 -10.31 -2.09
N ARG A 420 19.36 -9.34 -2.84
CA ARG A 420 19.66 -9.18 -4.28
C ARG A 420 21.12 -8.84 -4.55
N ALA A 421 21.75 -8.03 -3.70
CA ALA A 421 23.17 -7.72 -3.83
C ALA A 421 24.06 -8.95 -3.58
N GLN A 422 23.76 -9.73 -2.54
CA GLN A 422 24.48 -10.96 -2.21
C GLN A 422 24.33 -12.05 -3.28
N ALA A 423 23.15 -12.18 -3.88
CA ALA A 423 22.90 -13.15 -4.95
C ALA A 423 23.81 -12.94 -6.18
N LYS A 424 24.35 -11.73 -6.39
CA LYS A 424 25.34 -11.48 -7.46
C LYS A 424 26.69 -12.14 -7.18
N GLY A 425 27.06 -12.32 -5.91
CA GLY A 425 28.32 -12.95 -5.51
C GLY A 425 28.26 -14.49 -5.47
N GLY A 426 27.08 -15.09 -5.65
CA GLY A 426 26.87 -16.55 -5.65
C GLY A 426 26.86 -17.18 -7.05
N GLN A 427 27.21 -16.43 -8.09
CA GLN A 427 27.48 -16.96 -9.43
C GLN A 427 29.00 -17.18 -9.58
N GLU A 428 29.53 -18.19 -8.88
CA GLU A 428 30.84 -18.77 -9.19
C GLU A 428 30.66 -20.16 -9.82
#